data_AF-A0A445MUC3-F1
#
_entry.id   AF-A0A445MUC3-F1
#
_cell.length_a   1.000
_cell.length_b   1.000
_cell.length_c   1.000
_cell.angle_alpha   90.00
_cell.angle_beta   90.00
_cell.angle_gamma   90.00
#
_symmetry.space_group_name_H-M   'P 1'
#
loop_
_entity.id
_entity.type
_entity.pdbx_description
1 polymer ?
#
loop_
_entity_poly.entity_id
_entity_poly.type
_entity_poly.pdbx_seq_one_letter_code
_entity_poly.pdbx_strand_id
1 'polypeptide(L)'
;MVSKFSSISENTSVLAKWNDDKTIYFSNSVLKKIEIPDPEPFHYFWSLVCDHSHATKSAMQVSIDIGDEDNSMEVVHNIAVINALIECNYHLLNTHLITSEYEYMGKFYFGRKDGPFPGYKVPELRKQAHSLFKKNRKSLGSESLKLITAYKRKWKLSS
;
A
#
# COMPACT_ATOMS: atom_id res chain seq x y z
N MET A 1 0.25 5.78 -0.01
CA MET A 1 0.06 6.73 1.10
C MET A 1 -0.56 8.05 0.66
N VAL A 2 0.00 8.77 -0.33
CA VAL A 2 -0.57 10.01 -0.88
C VAL A 2 -2.04 9.83 -1.27
N SER A 3 -2.37 8.76 -2.00
CA SER A 3 -3.76 8.49 -2.42
C SER A 3 -4.73 8.30 -1.25
N LYS A 4 -4.28 7.68 -0.15
CA LYS A 4 -5.11 7.53 1.07
C LYS A 4 -5.27 8.87 1.79
N PHE A 5 -4.22 9.69 1.84
CA PHE A 5 -4.32 11.04 2.37
C PHE A 5 -5.31 11.87 1.56
N SER A 6 -5.19 11.88 0.23
CA SER A 6 -6.08 12.65 -0.65
C SER A 6 -7.53 12.14 -0.64
N SER A 7 -7.77 10.86 -0.34
CA SER A 7 -9.15 10.33 -0.22
C SER A 7 -9.85 10.71 1.09
N ILE A 8 -9.09 11.16 2.10
CA ILE A 8 -9.60 11.54 3.42
C ILE A 8 -9.49 13.06 3.65
N SER A 9 -8.53 13.72 3.01
CA SER A 9 -8.29 15.15 3.15
C SER A 9 -9.21 15.95 2.25
N GLU A 10 -9.84 16.98 2.81
CA GLU A 10 -10.53 18.02 2.04
C GLU A 10 -9.56 18.95 1.31
N ASN A 11 -8.28 18.92 1.70
CA ASN A 11 -7.25 19.76 1.09
C ASN A 11 -6.74 19.14 -0.21
N THR A 12 -7.24 19.65 -1.33
CA THR A 12 -6.88 19.20 -2.68
C THR A 12 -5.50 19.68 -3.14
N SER A 13 -4.77 20.49 -2.37
CA SER A 13 -3.47 21.02 -2.82
C SER A 13 -2.43 19.92 -3.12
N VAL A 14 -2.44 18.82 -2.36
CA VAL A 14 -1.55 17.68 -2.61
C VAL A 14 -1.96 16.95 -3.89
N LEU A 15 -3.26 16.80 -4.12
CA LEU A 15 -3.78 16.18 -5.33
C LEU A 15 -3.55 17.04 -6.58
N ALA A 16 -3.71 18.36 -6.47
CA ALA A 16 -3.42 19.31 -7.54
C ALA A 16 -1.93 19.29 -7.90
N LYS A 17 -1.04 19.31 -6.89
CA LYS A 17 0.41 19.14 -7.13
C LYS A 17 0.73 17.81 -7.81
N TRP A 18 0.05 16.74 -7.43
CA TRP A 18 0.23 15.43 -8.03
C TRP A 18 -0.16 15.45 -9.52
N ASN A 19 -1.30 16.07 -9.86
CA ASN A 19 -1.78 16.16 -11.23
C ASN A 19 -0.95 17.12 -12.10
N ASP A 20 -0.32 18.13 -11.49
CA ASP A 20 0.53 19.11 -12.16
C ASP A 20 2.00 18.62 -12.32
N ASP A 21 2.29 17.35 -12.03
CA ASP A 21 3.65 16.79 -11.98
C ASP A 21 4.63 17.57 -11.08
N LYS A 22 4.10 18.25 -10.05
CA LYS A 22 4.90 19.03 -9.09
C LYS A 22 5.44 18.13 -7.98
N THR A 23 6.65 18.46 -7.50
CA THR A 23 7.26 17.75 -6.37
C THR A 23 6.38 17.83 -5.11
N ILE A 24 6.07 16.68 -4.53
CA ILE A 24 5.34 16.57 -3.26
C ILE A 24 6.31 16.16 -2.17
N TYR A 25 6.56 17.06 -1.23
CA TYR A 25 7.31 16.74 -0.02
C TYR A 25 6.45 15.88 0.89
N PHE A 26 6.62 14.57 0.79
CA PHE A 26 5.78 13.59 1.47
C PHE A 26 5.77 13.78 3.01
N SER A 27 6.94 13.99 3.61
CA SER A 27 7.06 14.20 5.06
C SER A 27 6.27 15.42 5.56
N ASN A 28 6.46 16.59 4.93
CA ASN A 28 5.82 17.83 5.39
C ASN A 28 4.37 17.98 4.93
N SER A 29 4.04 17.48 3.74
CA SER A 29 2.74 17.73 3.11
C SER A 29 1.69 16.67 3.45
N VAL A 30 2.14 15.47 3.86
CA VAL A 30 1.27 14.32 4.15
C VAL A 30 1.50 13.83 5.57
N LEU A 31 2.71 13.36 5.90
CA LEU A 31 2.93 12.67 7.19
C LEU A 31 2.73 13.56 8.42
N LYS A 32 3.25 14.80 8.39
CA LYS A 32 3.04 15.78 9.47
C LYS A 32 1.57 16.11 9.75
N LYS A 33 0.69 15.89 8.78
CA LYS A 33 -0.74 16.16 8.91
C LYS A 33 -1.53 14.98 9.47
N ILE A 34 -0.89 13.84 9.69
CA ILE A 34 -1.54 12.67 10.29
C ILE A 34 -1.42 12.81 11.81
N GLU A 35 -2.56 12.99 12.47
CA GLU A 35 -2.65 13.01 13.94
C GLU A 35 -2.79 11.59 14.50
N ILE A 36 -3.61 10.76 13.83
CA ILE A 36 -3.84 9.36 14.19
C ILE A 36 -3.80 8.53 12.92
N PRO A 37 -3.15 7.35 12.91
CA PRO A 37 -2.31 6.78 13.97
C PRO A 37 -0.95 7.48 14.07
N ASP A 38 -0.12 7.02 15.01
CA ASP A 38 1.30 7.38 15.07
C ASP A 38 1.94 7.29 13.67
N PRO A 39 2.48 8.42 13.15
CA PRO A 39 3.06 8.47 11.82
C PRO A 39 4.52 7.97 11.78
N GLU A 40 5.15 7.68 12.93
CA GLU A 40 6.55 7.24 13.01
C GLU A 40 6.87 6.03 12.09
N PRO A 41 6.03 4.96 12.03
CA PRO A 41 6.27 3.85 11.11
C PRO A 41 6.32 4.28 9.64
N PHE A 42 5.55 5.30 9.25
CA PHE A 42 5.58 5.83 7.88
C PHE A 42 6.81 6.69 7.63
N HIS A 43 7.24 7.47 8.62
CA HIS A 43 8.46 8.26 8.53
C HIS A 43 9.69 7.35 8.34
N TYR A 44 9.80 6.32 9.16
CA TYR A 44 10.89 5.34 9.06
C TYR A 44 10.88 4.63 7.70
N PHE A 45 9.72 4.10 7.30
CA PHE A 45 9.56 3.45 6.00
C PHE A 45 9.91 4.38 4.82
N TRP A 46 9.42 5.62 4.85
CA TRP A 46 9.69 6.58 3.78
C TRP A 46 11.16 6.99 3.71
N SER A 47 11.82 7.16 4.86
CA SER A 47 13.27 7.43 4.91
C SER A 47 14.05 6.30 4.24
N LEU A 48 13.77 5.05 4.61
CA LEU A 48 14.42 3.89 4.00
C LEU A 48 14.21 3.86 2.49
N VAL A 49 12.99 4.11 2.02
CA VAL A 49 12.72 4.14 0.57
C VAL A 49 13.54 5.24 -0.10
N CYS A 50 13.60 6.45 0.47
CA CYS A 50 14.44 7.52 -0.07
C CYS A 50 15.92 7.13 -0.12
N ASP A 51 16.45 6.57 0.96
CA ASP A 51 17.86 6.14 1.06
C ASP A 51 18.21 5.10 -0.02
N HIS A 52 17.30 4.15 -0.29
CA HIS A 52 17.50 3.13 -1.32
C HIS A 52 17.19 3.61 -2.75
N SER A 53 16.43 4.70 -2.90
CA SER A 53 16.08 5.28 -4.21
C SER A 53 17.16 6.22 -4.75
N HIS A 54 18.03 6.74 -3.89
CA HIS A 54 19.17 7.54 -4.32
C HIS A 54 20.18 6.65 -5.05
N ALA A 55 20.26 6.84 -6.37
CA ALA A 55 21.14 6.07 -7.25
C ALA A 55 22.61 6.24 -6.81
N THR A 56 23.12 5.27 -6.08
CA THR A 56 24.57 5.05 -5.96
C THR A 56 25.07 4.34 -7.21
N LYS A 57 26.37 4.43 -7.52
CA LYS A 57 26.97 3.80 -8.71
C LYS A 57 26.71 2.28 -8.78
N SER A 58 26.37 1.65 -7.67
CA SER A 58 26.03 0.24 -7.51
C SER A 58 24.53 -0.07 -7.61
N ALA A 59 23.65 0.93 -7.69
CA ALA A 59 22.18 0.74 -7.70
C ALA A 59 21.63 -0.01 -8.93
N MET A 60 22.47 -0.27 -9.95
CA MET A 60 22.12 -1.03 -11.16
C MET A 60 22.82 -2.40 -11.27
N GLN A 61 23.66 -2.77 -10.30
CA GLN A 61 24.36 -4.06 -10.30
C GLN A 61 23.73 -4.99 -9.27
N VAL A 62 22.54 -5.48 -9.59
CA VAL A 62 21.93 -6.58 -8.82
C VAL A 62 22.61 -7.87 -9.27
N SER A 63 23.72 -8.24 -8.62
CA SER A 63 24.26 -9.60 -8.72
C SER A 63 23.56 -10.48 -7.69
N ILE A 64 22.60 -11.28 -8.12
CA ILE A 64 21.96 -12.25 -7.24
C ILE A 64 22.82 -13.51 -7.22
N ASP A 65 23.76 -13.60 -6.29
CA ASP A 65 24.43 -14.86 -5.99
C ASP A 65 23.63 -15.60 -4.91
N ILE A 66 22.74 -16.50 -5.36
CA ILE A 66 21.81 -17.26 -4.50
C ILE A 66 22.57 -18.31 -3.65
N GLY A 67 23.87 -18.49 -3.87
CA GLY A 67 24.72 -19.38 -3.06
C GLY A 67 25.16 -18.80 -1.71
N ASP A 68 25.00 -17.49 -1.49
CA ASP A 68 25.40 -16.80 -0.27
C ASP A 68 24.20 -16.63 0.69
N GLU A 69 24.38 -17.02 1.96
CA GLU A 69 23.33 -16.92 2.99
C GLU A 69 22.89 -15.46 3.17
N ASP A 70 23.81 -14.50 3.04
CA ASP A 70 23.52 -13.07 3.20
C ASP A 70 22.60 -12.55 2.07
N ASN A 71 22.86 -12.92 0.82
CA ASN A 71 22.00 -12.58 -0.32
C ASN A 71 20.61 -13.20 -0.18
N SER A 72 20.52 -14.40 0.38
CA SER A 72 19.22 -15.06 0.62
C SER A 72 18.36 -14.30 1.62
N MET A 73 18.97 -13.74 2.67
CA MET A 73 18.27 -12.92 3.67
C MET A 73 17.79 -11.59 3.07
N GLU A 74 18.58 -10.93 2.24
CA GLU A 74 18.18 -9.69 1.56
C GLU A 74 16.96 -9.91 0.65
N VAL A 75 16.94 -11.02 -0.11
CA VAL A 75 15.79 -11.40 -0.94
C VAL A 75 14.54 -11.60 -0.08
N VAL A 76 14.66 -12.28 1.06
CA VAL A 76 13.54 -12.48 2.00
C VAL A 76 13.02 -11.13 2.53
N HIS A 77 13.90 -10.20 2.89
CA HIS A 77 13.50 -8.86 3.36
C HIS A 77 12.75 -8.08 2.27
N ASN A 78 13.26 -8.09 1.04
CA ASN A 78 12.60 -7.44 -0.10
C ASN A 78 11.20 -8.02 -0.36
N ILE A 79 11.06 -9.35 -0.32
CA ILE A 79 9.77 -10.03 -0.44
C ILE A 79 8.82 -9.64 0.71
N ALA A 80 9.33 -9.50 1.94
CA ALA A 80 8.53 -9.06 3.09
C ALA A 80 8.00 -7.63 2.91
N VAL A 81 8.83 -6.71 2.41
CA VAL A 81 8.42 -5.32 2.11
C VAL A 81 7.37 -5.30 1.01
N ILE A 82 7.56 -6.04 -0.07
CA ILE A 82 6.57 -6.15 -1.17
C ILE A 82 5.24 -6.67 -0.63
N ASN A 83 5.25 -7.71 0.21
CA ASN A 83 4.04 -8.26 0.83
C ASN A 83 3.32 -7.21 1.70
N ALA A 84 4.05 -6.42 2.48
CA ALA A 84 3.49 -5.35 3.29
C ALA A 84 2.82 -4.26 2.41
N LEU A 85 3.46 -3.89 1.30
CA LEU A 85 2.92 -2.93 0.35
C LEU A 85 1.69 -3.45 -0.38
N ILE A 86 1.65 -4.73 -0.76
CA ILE A 86 0.47 -5.37 -1.37
C ILE A 86 -0.71 -5.30 -0.39
N GLU A 87 -0.49 -5.61 0.89
CA GLU A 87 -1.55 -5.54 1.91
C GLU A 87 -2.06 -4.11 2.13
N CYS A 88 -1.17 -3.11 2.06
CA CYS A 88 -1.55 -1.68 2.10
C CYS A 88 -2.34 -1.27 0.85
N ASN A 89 -1.91 -1.66 -0.35
CA ASN A 89 -2.60 -1.36 -1.60
C ASN A 89 -3.98 -2.02 -1.65
N TYR A 90 -4.10 -3.26 -1.18
CA TYR A 90 -5.38 -3.95 -1.06
C TYR A 90 -6.36 -3.16 -0.18
N HIS A 91 -5.89 -2.65 0.97
CA HIS A 91 -6.71 -1.82 1.85
C HIS A 91 -7.12 -0.51 1.17
N LEU A 92 -6.18 0.19 0.51
CA LEU A 92 -6.49 1.42 -0.22
C LEU A 92 -7.60 1.20 -1.24
N LEU A 93 -7.45 0.19 -2.09
CA LEU A 93 -8.41 -0.13 -3.14
C LEU A 93 -9.78 -0.44 -2.56
N ASN A 94 -9.86 -1.35 -1.59
CA ASN A 94 -11.14 -1.84 -1.09
C ASN A 94 -11.83 -0.92 -0.08
N THR A 95 -11.13 0.06 0.49
CA THR A 95 -11.69 0.96 1.51
C THR A 95 -11.89 2.38 1.00
N HIS A 96 -11.08 2.85 0.04
CA HIS A 96 -11.08 4.25 -0.37
C HIS A 96 -11.36 4.49 -1.86
N LEU A 97 -11.10 3.51 -2.73
CA LEU A 97 -11.22 3.70 -4.18
C LEU A 97 -12.41 2.96 -4.80
N ILE A 98 -12.68 1.73 -4.35
CA ILE A 98 -13.85 0.97 -4.77
C ILE A 98 -15.06 1.49 -3.98
N THR A 99 -15.91 2.27 -4.64
CA THR A 99 -17.15 2.80 -4.06
C THR A 99 -18.28 1.77 -4.11
N SER A 100 -19.38 2.06 -3.40
CA SER A 100 -20.58 1.23 -3.41
C SER A 100 -21.21 1.13 -4.81
N GLU A 101 -21.11 2.20 -5.61
CA GLU A 101 -21.56 2.24 -7.00
C GLU A 101 -20.75 1.29 -7.89
N TYR A 102 -19.41 1.29 -7.76
CA TYR A 102 -18.56 0.34 -8.47
C TYR A 102 -18.87 -1.11 -8.08
N GLU A 103 -19.09 -1.38 -6.79
CA GLU A 103 -19.47 -2.71 -6.33
C GLU A 103 -20.85 -3.14 -6.87
N TYR A 104 -21.81 -2.21 -6.91
CA TYR A 104 -23.14 -2.44 -7.48
C TYR A 104 -23.06 -2.72 -8.99
N MET A 105 -22.32 -1.91 -9.74
CA MET A 105 -22.09 -2.13 -11.17
C MET A 105 -21.43 -3.49 -11.43
N GLY A 106 -20.43 -3.86 -10.62
CA GLY A 106 -19.81 -5.18 -10.68
C GLY A 106 -20.81 -6.32 -10.48
N LYS A 107 -21.69 -6.20 -9.48
CA LYS A 107 -22.76 -7.19 -9.23
C LYS A 107 -23.78 -7.23 -10.36
N PHE A 108 -24.18 -6.07 -10.89
CA PHE A 108 -25.20 -5.96 -11.92
C PHE A 108 -24.75 -6.61 -13.24
N TYR A 109 -23.54 -6.29 -13.71
CA TYR A 109 -23.02 -6.79 -14.98
C TYR A 109 -22.46 -8.21 -14.91
N PHE A 110 -21.82 -8.58 -13.78
CA PHE A 110 -21.11 -9.85 -13.66
C PHE A 110 -21.79 -10.90 -12.76
N GLY A 111 -22.74 -10.50 -11.94
CA GLY A 111 -23.41 -11.36 -10.94
C GLY A 111 -24.72 -11.97 -11.42
N ARG A 112 -25.25 -11.52 -12.56
CA ARG A 112 -26.46 -12.06 -13.17
C ARG A 112 -26.13 -13.31 -13.98
N LYS A 113 -26.91 -14.39 -13.79
CA LYS A 113 -26.77 -15.63 -14.57
C LYS A 113 -27.02 -15.41 -16.07
N ASP A 114 -27.87 -14.45 -16.38
CA ASP A 114 -28.29 -13.95 -17.69
C ASP A 114 -27.54 -12.67 -18.11
N GLY A 115 -26.55 -12.24 -17.31
CA GLY A 115 -25.76 -11.04 -17.61
C GLY A 115 -24.77 -11.26 -18.77
N PRO A 116 -24.25 -10.16 -19.35
CA PRO A 116 -23.32 -10.24 -20.48
C PRO A 116 -21.99 -10.93 -20.13
N PHE A 117 -21.63 -10.99 -18.85
CA PHE A 117 -20.37 -11.58 -18.38
C PHE A 117 -20.57 -12.36 -17.06
N PRO A 118 -21.06 -13.61 -17.08
CA PRO A 118 -21.29 -14.36 -15.85
C PRO A 118 -19.96 -14.65 -15.12
N GLY A 119 -19.88 -14.34 -13.82
CA GLY A 119 -18.72 -14.72 -13.00
C GLY A 119 -18.28 -13.73 -11.94
N TYR A 120 -19.20 -13.10 -11.20
CA TYR A 120 -18.84 -12.24 -10.07
C TYR A 120 -18.10 -13.03 -8.98
N LYS A 121 -16.78 -12.87 -8.92
CA LYS A 121 -15.87 -13.57 -7.98
C LYS A 121 -15.32 -12.69 -6.86
N VAL A 122 -15.78 -11.44 -6.76
CA VAL A 122 -15.21 -10.45 -5.82
C VAL A 122 -15.26 -10.93 -4.36
N PRO A 123 -16.36 -11.52 -3.85
CA PRO A 123 -16.41 -12.03 -2.47
C PRO A 123 -15.39 -13.15 -2.23
N GLU A 124 -15.25 -14.09 -3.17
CA GLU A 124 -14.31 -15.20 -3.10
C GLU A 124 -12.87 -14.70 -3.14
N LEU A 125 -12.56 -13.78 -4.05
CA LEU A 125 -11.23 -13.16 -4.18
C LEU A 125 -10.86 -12.36 -2.93
N ARG A 126 -11.81 -11.64 -2.32
CA ARG A 126 -11.59 -10.96 -1.03
C ARG A 126 -11.27 -11.97 0.07
N LYS A 127 -11.98 -13.10 0.16
CA LYS A 127 -11.68 -14.17 1.14
C LYS A 127 -10.29 -14.79 0.89
N GLN A 128 -9.95 -15.08 -0.36
CA GLN A 128 -8.64 -15.63 -0.73
C GLN A 128 -7.50 -14.66 -0.35
N ALA A 129 -7.66 -13.37 -0.66
CA ALA A 129 -6.69 -12.33 -0.27
C ALA A 129 -6.48 -12.29 1.26
N HIS A 130 -7.56 -12.33 2.05
CA HIS A 130 -7.45 -12.35 3.52
C HIS A 130 -6.73 -13.60 4.03
N SER A 131 -6.98 -14.76 3.42
CA SER A 131 -6.27 -16.01 3.75
C SER A 131 -4.77 -15.90 3.45
N LEU A 132 -4.41 -15.36 2.29
CA LEU A 132 -3.02 -15.10 1.89
C LEU A 132 -2.34 -14.12 2.84
N PHE A 133 -2.97 -13.01 3.20
CA PHE A 133 -2.41 -12.06 4.17
C PHE A 133 -2.21 -12.70 5.54
N LYS A 134 -3.17 -13.50 6.02
CA LYS A 134 -3.02 -14.22 7.30
C LYS A 134 -1.83 -15.18 7.28
N LYS A 135 -1.59 -15.86 6.16
CA LYS A 135 -0.43 -16.75 5.98
C LYS A 135 0.87 -15.95 5.95
N ASN A 136 0.93 -14.89 5.15
CA ASN A 136 2.14 -14.09 4.94
C ASN A 136 2.54 -13.29 6.17
N ARG A 137 1.59 -12.90 7.05
CA ARG A 137 1.92 -12.20 8.30
C ARG A 137 2.87 -12.98 9.20
N LYS A 138 2.93 -14.31 9.11
CA LYS A 138 3.88 -15.12 9.87
C LYS A 138 5.33 -14.93 9.46
N SER A 139 5.58 -14.50 8.21
CA SER A 139 6.92 -14.24 7.69
C SER A 139 7.30 -12.76 7.71
N LEU A 140 6.43 -11.90 8.25
CA LEU A 140 6.70 -10.46 8.35
C LEU A 140 7.32 -10.14 9.71
N GLY A 141 8.40 -9.35 9.68
CA GLY A 141 8.98 -8.75 10.89
C GLY A 141 8.04 -7.75 11.56
N SER A 142 8.38 -7.35 12.80
CA SER A 142 7.60 -6.43 13.63
C SER A 142 7.33 -5.08 12.94
N GLU A 143 8.34 -4.53 12.26
CA GLU A 143 8.24 -3.21 11.62
C GLU A 143 7.29 -3.21 10.43
N SER A 144 7.31 -4.25 9.60
CA SER A 144 6.34 -4.44 8.52
C SER A 144 4.91 -4.55 9.06
N LEU A 145 4.71 -5.27 10.17
CA LEU A 145 3.40 -5.39 10.82
C LEU A 145 2.92 -4.07 11.41
N LYS A 146 3.81 -3.28 12.03
CA LYS A 146 3.51 -1.93 12.52
C LYS A 146 3.09 -1.02 11.37
N LEU A 147 3.85 -1.01 10.28
CA LEU A 147 3.54 -0.22 9.07
C LEU A 147 2.15 -0.57 8.53
N ILE A 148 1.85 -1.86 8.33
CA ILE A 148 0.54 -2.32 7.84
C ILE A 148 -0.58 -1.91 8.80
N THR A 149 -0.36 -2.09 10.10
CA THR A 149 -1.37 -1.79 11.12
C THR A 149 -1.66 -0.30 11.18
N ALA A 150 -0.63 0.54 11.18
CA ALA A 150 -0.76 1.99 11.07
C ALA A 150 -1.46 2.35 9.75
N TYR A 151 -1.06 1.75 8.64
CA TYR A 151 -1.68 2.04 7.34
C TYR A 151 -3.16 1.71 7.32
N LYS A 152 -3.59 0.60 7.93
CA LYS A 152 -4.99 0.16 7.93
C LYS A 152 -5.90 0.90 8.91
N ARG A 153 -5.34 1.61 9.91
CA ARG A 153 -6.14 2.40 10.85
C ARG A 153 -6.87 3.54 10.12
N LYS A 154 -7.98 3.98 10.72
CA LYS A 154 -8.68 5.18 10.28
C LYS A 154 -7.79 6.38 10.58
N TRP A 155 -7.41 7.11 9.52
CA TRP A 155 -6.57 8.28 9.68
C TRP A 155 -7.40 9.46 10.17
N LYS A 156 -6.89 10.18 11.18
CA LYS A 156 -7.36 11.52 11.54
C LYS A 156 -6.28 12.52 11.16
N LEU A 157 -6.69 13.59 10.51
CA LEU A 157 -5.78 14.63 10.06
C LEU A 157 -5.81 15.78 11.07
N SER A 158 -4.65 16.34 11.38
CA SER A 158 -4.55 17.57 12.17
C SER A 158 -5.27 18.70 11.42
N SER A 159 -6.15 19.41 12.13
CA SER A 159 -6.87 20.60 11.59
C SER A 159 -5.92 21.73 11.23
#